data_AF-A0A349M5N8-F1
#
_entry.id   AF-A0A349M5N8-F1
#
_cell.length_a   1.000
_cell.length_b   1.000
_cell.length_c   1.000
_cell.angle_alpha   90.00
_cell.angle_beta   90.00
_cell.angle_gamma   90.00
#
_symmetry.space_group_name_H-M   'P 1'
#
loop_
_entity.id
_entity.type
_entity.pdbx_description
1 polymer ?
#
loop_
_entity_poly.entity_id
_entity_poly.type
_entity_poly.pdbx_seq_one_letter_code
_entity_poly.pdbx_strand_id
1 'polypeptide(L)' 'LIEEGVISGGMIPKVSACLDALLAVPRVHIVDGREPHVLLRELFTDQGAGTMIRRREK' A
#
# COMPACT_ATOMS: atom_id res chain seq x y z
N LEU A 1 11.20 0.11 8.94
CA LEU A 1 11.12 0.70 7.57
C LEU A 1 11.35 2.21 7.51
N ILE A 2 10.59 3.07 8.22
CA ILE A 2 10.84 4.53 8.20
C ILE A 2 12.12 4.88 8.96
N GLU A 3 12.24 4.43 10.21
CA GLU A 3 13.44 4.66 11.03
C GLU A 3 14.70 4.02 10.44
N GLU A 4 14.55 2.91 9.74
CA GLU A 4 15.61 2.22 8.98
C GLU A 4 16.00 2.94 7.68
N GLY A 5 15.30 4.03 7.31
CA GLY A 5 15.56 4.82 6.10
C GLY A 5 15.07 4.22 4.78
N VAL A 6 14.45 3.03 4.79
CA VAL A 6 13.91 2.36 3.59
C VAL A 6 12.76 3.15 2.98
N ILE A 7 11.85 3.66 3.82
CA ILE A 7 10.76 4.56 3.41
C ILE A 7 11.26 5.99 3.62
N SER A 8 11.42 6.73 2.53
CA SER A 8 11.98 8.09 2.57
C SER A 8 11.29 9.04 1.57
N GLY A 9 11.57 10.35 1.72
CA GLY A 9 11.05 11.39 0.83
C GLY A 9 9.53 11.39 0.71
N GLY A 10 9.02 11.51 -0.52
CA GLY A 10 7.58 11.56 -0.81
C GLY A 10 6.80 10.28 -0.45
N MET A 11 7.49 9.17 -0.13
CA MET A 11 6.80 7.97 0.36
C MET A 11 6.37 8.08 1.83
N ILE A 12 7.03 8.91 2.64
CA ILE A 12 6.63 9.13 4.04
C ILE A 12 5.17 9.62 4.12
N PRO A 13 4.77 10.73 3.46
CA PRO A 13 3.39 11.19 3.55
C PRO A 13 2.37 10.22 2.91
N LYS A 14 2.78 9.44 1.89
CA LYS A 14 1.92 8.41 1.29
C LYS A 14 1.62 7.27 2.26
N VAL A 15 2.63 6.80 2.98
CA VAL A 15 2.47 5.74 3.98
C VAL A 15 1.68 6.25 5.17
N SER A 16 1.95 7.47 5.66
CA SER A 16 1.15 8.07 6.75
C SER A 16 -0.34 8.15 6.40
N ALA A 17 -0.69 8.63 5.20
CA ALA A 17 -2.07 8.67 4.75
C ALA A 17 -2.72 7.28 4.67
N CYS A 18 -1.96 6.25 4.28
CA CYS A 18 -2.45 4.87 4.29
C CYS A 18 -2.72 4.36 5.71
N LEU A 19 -1.85 4.69 6.67
CA LEU A 19 -2.04 4.34 8.08
C LEU A 19 -3.29 5.01 8.67
N ASP A 20 -3.53 6.28 8.33
CA ASP A 20 -4.74 6.99 8.75
C ASP A 20 -6.00 6.36 8.14
N ALA A 21 -5.96 6.01 6.85
CA ALA A 21 -7.09 5.34 6.18
C ALA A 21 -7.41 3.97 6.79
N LEU A 22 -6.41 3.24 7.29
CA LEU A 22 -6.59 1.96 7.99
C LEU A 22 -7.34 2.06 9.34
N LEU A 23 -7.71 3.27 9.78
CA LEU A 23 -8.66 3.47 10.86
C LEU A 23 -10.11 3.24 10.40
N ALA A 24 -10.40 3.42 9.12
CA ALA A 24 -11.74 3.34 8.53
C ALA A 24 -11.93 2.16 7.57
N VAL A 25 -10.85 1.64 6.96
CA VAL A 25 -10.91 0.53 6.01
C VAL A 25 -10.01 -0.65 6.42
N PRO A 26 -10.34 -1.90 6.04
CA PRO A 26 -9.59 -3.08 6.49
C PRO A 26 -8.20 -3.21 5.83
N ARG A 27 -7.99 -2.62 4.65
CA ARG A 27 -6.76 -2.73 3.86
C ARG A 27 -6.63 -1.54 2.91
N VAL A 28 -5.39 -1.17 2.61
CA VAL A 28 -5.02 -0.10 1.66
C VAL A 28 -3.96 -0.64 0.71
N HIS A 29 -3.95 -0.16 -0.53
CA HIS A 29 -3.06 -0.63 -1.58
C HIS A 29 -2.29 0.56 -2.19
N ILE A 30 -0.97 0.42 -2.31
CA ILE A 30 -0.10 1.35 -3.04
C ILE A 30 0.31 0.67 -4.35
N VAL A 31 -0.03 1.28 -5.49
CA VAL A 31 0.21 0.72 -6.83
C VAL A 31 0.93 1.71 -7.73
N ASP A 32 1.66 1.21 -8.74
CA ASP A 32 2.22 2.04 -9.80
C ASP A 32 1.16 2.28 -10.90
N GLY A 33 0.59 3.49 -10.92
CA GLY A 33 -0.44 3.86 -11.89
C GLY A 33 0.02 3.90 -13.35
N ARG A 34 1.32 3.76 -13.63
CA ARG A 34 1.85 3.68 -15.00
C ARG A 34 1.69 2.28 -15.60
N GLU A 35 1.53 1.25 -14.76
CA GLU A 35 1.31 -0.11 -15.25
C GLU A 35 -0.11 -0.27 -15.80
N PRO A 36 -0.27 -0.77 -17.04
CA PRO A 36 -1.59 -1.05 -17.60
C PRO A 36 -2.38 -2.02 -16.72
N HIS A 37 -3.64 -1.67 -16.47
CA HIS A 37 -4.58 -2.50 -15.71
C HIS A 37 -4.11 -2.83 -14.27
N VAL A 38 -3.24 -2.01 -13.66
CA VAL A 38 -2.67 -2.29 -12.32
C VAL A 38 -3.74 -2.57 -11.27
N LEU A 39 -4.89 -1.89 -11.30
CA LEU A 39 -5.99 -2.14 -10.38
C LEU A 39 -6.59 -3.53 -10.53
N LEU A 40 -6.77 -4.00 -11.76
CA LEU A 40 -7.31 -5.34 -12.00
C LEU A 40 -6.30 -6.40 -11.55
N ARG A 41 -5.01 -6.19 -11.83
CA ARG A 41 -3.96 -7.11 -11.42
C ARG A 41 -3.82 -7.16 -9.88
N GLU A 42 -3.90 -6.03 -9.20
CA GLU A 42 -3.83 -5.96 -7.74
C GLU A 42 -5.00 -6.64 -7.05
N LEU A 43 -6.21 -6.55 -7.61
CA LEU A 43 -7.43 -7.03 -6.96
C LEU A 43 -7.81 -8.46 -7.35
N PHE A 44 -7.42 -8.91 -8.55
CA PHE A 44 -7.86 -10.18 -9.13
C PHE A 44 -6.72 -11.19 -9.36
N THR A 45 -5.57 -11.01 -8.70
CA THR A 45 -4.49 -12.01 -8.70
C THR A 45 -4.00 -12.28 -7.27
N ASP A 46 -3.56 -13.50 -7.01
CA ASP A 46 -3.07 -13.88 -5.68
C ASP A 46 -1.73 -13.23 -5.32
N GLN A 47 -0.89 -12.96 -6.34
CA GLN A 47 0.39 -12.28 -6.12
C GLN A 47 0.24 -10.79 -5.82
N GLY A 48 -0.81 -10.14 -6.36
CA GLY A 48 -0.89 -8.69 -6.42
C GLY A 48 0.14 -8.07 -7.37
N ALA A 49 0.00 -6.78 -7.64
CA ALA A 49 0.90 -5.97 -8.45
C ALA A 49 1.51 -4.77 -7.68
N GLY A 50 1.13 -4.57 -6.43
CA GLY A 50 1.62 -3.49 -5.58
C GLY A 50 1.84 -3.92 -4.13
N THR A 51 1.78 -2.94 -3.23
CA THR A 51 1.98 -3.14 -1.79
C THR A 51 0.64 -3.02 -1.08
N MET A 52 0.17 -4.13 -0.51
CA MET A 52 -0.99 -4.16 0.37
C MET A 52 -0.57 -3.93 1.82
N ILE A 53 -1.17 -2.93 2.47
CA ILE A 53 -1.00 -2.65 3.89
C ILE A 53 -2.30 -3.05 4.61
N ARG A 54 -2.18 -3.89 5.62
CA ARG A 54 -3.28 -4.33 6.49
C ARG A 54 -2.80 -4.52 7.92
N ARG A 55 -3.73 -4.49 8.87
CA ARG A 55 -3.43 -4.87 10.26
C ARG A 55 -3.13 -6.37 10.31
N ARG A 56 -2.20 -6.76 11.17
CA ARG A 56 -1.93 -8.17 11.42
C ARG A 56 -3.15 -8.79 12.10
N GLU A 57 -3.63 -9.91 11.57
CA GLU A 57 -4.66 -10.71 12.23
C GLU A 57 -4.07 -11.31 13.52
N LYS A 58 -4.89 -11.40 14.56
CA LYS A 58 -4.48 -11.98 15.86
C LYS A 58 -4.26 -13.48 15.73
#